data_AF-A0A534SUD1-F1
#
_entry.id   AF-A0A534SUD1-F1
#
_cell.length_a   1.000
_cell.length_b   1.000
_cell.length_c   1.000
_cell.angle_alpha   90.00
_cell.angle_beta   90.00
_cell.angle_gamma   90.00
#
_symmetry.space_group_name_H-M   'P 1'
#
loop_
_entity.id
_entity.type
_entity.pdbx_description
1 polymer ?
#
loop_
_entity_poly.entity_id
_entity_poly.type
_entity_poly.pdbx_seq_one_letter_code
_entity_poly.pdbx_strand_id
1 'polypeptide(L)' 'MGLICRRCDRITKQRLYHVTTEDGGVVLLNMLVCSSCARLAMKLGLPTVQMGSAKRAEKIKRPSVMTDLKQRSIQP' A
#
# COMPACT_ATOMS: atom_id res chain seq x y z
N MET A 1 -15.04 -18.38 -2.25
CA MET A 1 -13.90 -18.41 -1.29
C MET A 1 -13.97 -17.17 -0.42
N GLY A 2 -13.92 -17.32 0.90
CA GLY A 2 -13.90 -16.19 1.83
C GLY A 2 -12.47 -15.74 2.11
N LEU A 3 -12.30 -14.45 2.44
CA LEU A 3 -11.00 -13.88 2.78
C LEU A 3 -10.85 -13.83 4.30
N ILE A 4 -9.67 -14.16 4.82
CA ILE A 4 -9.42 -14.17 6.27
C ILE A 4 -8.89 -12.80 6.70
N CYS A 5 -9.53 -12.20 7.71
CA CYS A 5 -9.02 -10.99 8.34
C CYS A 5 -7.76 -11.29 9.15
N ARG A 6 -6.63 -10.64 8.85
CA ARG A 6 -5.35 -10.86 9.56
C ARG A 6 -5.34 -10.35 11.00
N ARG A 7 -6.35 -9.57 11.41
CA ARG A 7 -6.43 -9.01 12.77
C ARG A 7 -7.27 -9.85 13.72
N CYS A 8 -8.33 -10.50 13.24
CA CYS A 8 -9.31 -11.20 14.09
C CYS A 8 -9.61 -12.62 13.62
N ASP A 9 -8.92 -13.10 12.58
CA ASP A 9 -9.00 -14.44 11.99
C ASP A 9 -10.40 -14.87 11.54
N ARG A 10 -11.33 -13.91 11.43
CA ARG A 10 -12.67 -14.16 10.91
C ARG A 10 -12.66 -14.17 9.38
N ILE A 11 -13.35 -15.16 8.82
CA ILE A 11 -13.60 -15.24 7.38
C ILE A 11 -14.69 -14.21 7.02
N THR A 12 -14.40 -13.38 6.02
CA THR A 12 -15.33 -12.41 5.48
C THR A 12 -15.58 -12.66 3.99
N LYS A 13 -16.85 -12.55 3.58
CA LYS A 13 -17.25 -12.49 2.15
C LYS A 13 -17.30 -11.04 1.63
N GLN A 14 -17.12 -10.07 2.51
CA GLN A 14 -17.17 -8.64 2.21
C GLN A 14 -15.82 -8.13 1.68
N ARG A 15 -15.80 -6.88 1.20
CA ARG A 15 -14.58 -6.21 0.75
C ARG A 15 -13.52 -6.16 1.85
N LEU A 16 -12.27 -6.39 1.47
CA LEU A 16 -11.11 -6.20 2.34
C LEU A 16 -10.64 -4.76 2.33
N TYR A 17 -10.02 -4.39 3.44
CA TYR A 17 -9.37 -3.10 3.64
C TYR A 17 -7.90 -3.35 3.92
N HIS A 18 -7.06 -2.48 3.38
CA HIS A 18 -5.63 -2.48 3.61
C HIS A 18 -5.31 -1.42 4.64
N VAL A 19 -4.65 -1.82 5.72
CA VAL A 19 -4.14 -0.91 6.75
C VAL A 19 -2.62 -0.87 6.60
N THR A 20 -2.10 0.31 6.25
CA THR A 20 -0.67 0.55 6.11
C THR A 20 -0.24 1.71 6.99
N THR A 21 0.86 1.57 7.69
CA THR A 21 1.54 2.70 8.34
C THR A 21 2.98 2.77 7.87
N GLU A 22 3.43 3.97 7.55
CA GLU A 22 4.80 4.27 7.18
C GLU A 22 5.37 5.29 8.15
N ASP A 23 6.60 5.07 8.61
CA ASP A 23 7.36 6.02 9.42
C ASP A 23 8.80 6.09 8.89
N GLY A 24 9.30 7.29 8.62
CA GLY A 24 10.64 7.49 8.06
C GLY A 24 10.92 6.74 6.74
N GLY A 25 9.88 6.41 5.94
CA GLY A 25 10.02 5.60 4.73
C GLY A 25 10.05 4.08 4.96
N VAL A 26 9.83 3.63 6.20
CA VAL A 26 9.72 2.21 6.57
C VAL A 26 8.25 1.85 6.80
N VAL A 27 7.78 0.79 6.15
CA VAL A 27 6.44 0.25 6.38
C VAL A 27 6.43 -0.51 7.71
N LEU A 28 5.78 0.04 8.72
CA LEU A 28 5.66 -0.56 10.06
C LEU A 28 4.47 -1.54 10.16
N LEU A 29 3.41 -1.28 9.40
CA LEU A 29 2.20 -2.09 9.42
C LEU A 29 1.73 -2.28 7.98
N ASN A 30 1.40 -3.53 7.62
CA ASN A 30 0.87 -3.88 6.32
C ASN A 30 -0.07 -5.09 6.48
N MET A 31 -1.37 -4.84 6.61
CA MET A 31 -2.35 -5.91 6.87
C MET A 31 -3.68 -5.74 6.14
N LEU A 32 -4.23 -6.88 5.72
CA LEU A 32 -5.58 -6.99 5.18
C LEU A 32 -6.58 -7.34 6.28
N VAL A 33 -7.62 -6.51 6.40
CA VAL A 33 -8.61 -6.61 7.48
C VAL A 33 -10.04 -6.53 6.96
N CYS A 34 -10.99 -7.06 7.74
CA CYS A 34 -12.41 -6.91 7.49
C CYS A 34 -12.89 -5.49 7.80
N SER A 35 -14.12 -5.15 7.38
CA SER A 35 -14.74 -3.84 7.59
C SER A 35 -14.78 -3.39 9.06
N SER A 36 -15.07 -4.30 10.00
CA SER A 36 -15.10 -3.99 11.43
C SER A 36 -13.72 -3.58 11.97
N CYS A 37 -12.68 -4.32 11.60
CA CYS A 37 -11.31 -4.01 11.98
C CYS A 37 -10.80 -2.74 11.29
N ALA A 38 -11.21 -2.49 10.04
CA ALA A 38 -10.92 -1.25 9.33
C ALA A 38 -11.48 -0.02 10.05
N ARG A 39 -12.75 -0.09 10.52
CA ARG A 39 -13.36 0.99 11.29
C ARG A 39 -12.63 1.28 12.60
N LEU A 40 -12.16 0.23 13.29
CA LEU A 40 -11.35 0.40 14.50
C LEU A 40 -10.00 1.08 14.17
N ALA A 41 -9.33 0.64 13.10
CA ALA A 41 -8.08 1.24 12.66
C ALA A 41 -8.24 2.73 12.32
N MET A 42 -9.30 3.10 11.60
CA MET A 42 -9.62 4.51 11.30
C MET A 42 -9.84 5.35 12.56
N LYS A 43 -10.53 4.81 13.58
CA LYS A 43 -10.72 5.50 14.86
C LYS A 43 -9.41 5.71 15.63
N LEU A 44 -8.42 4.85 15.41
CA LEU A 44 -7.08 4.98 15.97
C LEU A 44 -6.16 5.88 15.12
N GLY A 45 -6.68 6.50 14.06
CA GLY A 45 -5.90 7.36 13.16
C GLY A 45 -5.01 6.58 12.17
N LEU A 46 -5.21 5.27 12.02
CA LEU A 46 -4.40 4.45 11.12
C LEU A 46 -4.88 4.62 9.66
N PRO A 47 -3.96 4.90 8.71
CA PRO A 47 -4.30 4.98 7.29
C PRO A 47 -4.89 3.66 6.80
N THR A 48 -6.12 3.72 6.27
CA THR A 48 -6.87 2.56 5.84
C THR A 48 -7.48 2.80 4.47
N VAL A 49 -7.18 1.94 3.50
CA VAL A 49 -7.65 2.05 2.12
C VAL A 49 -8.55 0.87 1.81
N GLN A 50 -9.76 1.12 1.30
CA GLN A 50 -10.59 0.04 0.77
C GLN A 50 -9.94 -0.50 -0.51
N MET A 51 -9.67 -1.80 -0.57
CA MET A 51 -9.24 -2.41 -1.83
C MET A 51 -10.43 -2.43 -2.79
N GLY A 52 -10.41 -1.52 -3.76
CA GLY A 52 -11.28 -1.61 -4.92
C GLY A 52 -10.89 -2.84 -5.75
N SER A 53 -11.88 -3.54 -6.30
CA SER A 53 -11.68 -4.56 -7.33
C SER A 53 -10.70 -4.02 -8.39
N ALA A 54 -9.62 -4.77 -8.63
CA ALA A 54 -8.40 -4.37 -9.34
C ALA A 54 -8.61 -3.65 -10.68
N LYS A 55 -8.86 -2.33 -10.66
CA LYS A 55 -8.80 -1.48 -11.85
C LYS A 55 -8.01 -0.18 -11.69
N ARG A 56 -7.49 0.14 -10.50
CA ARG A 56 -6.74 1.39 -10.28
C ARG A 56 -5.62 1.23 -9.26
N ALA A 57 -4.54 0.55 -9.65
CA ALA A 57 -3.28 0.54 -8.89
C ALA A 57 -2.07 0.77 -9.80
N GLU A 58 -2.24 1.43 -10.95
CA GLU A 58 -1.14 1.79 -11.86
C GLU A 58 -0.98 3.30 -11.97
N LYS A 59 -0.87 3.98 -10.82
CA LYS A 59 -0.53 5.42 -10.83
C LYS A 59 0.14 5.87 -9.53
N ILE A 60 1.15 5.13 -9.07
CA ILE A 60 2.06 5.66 -8.04
C ILE A 60 3.51 5.39 -8.47
N LYS A 61 4.12 6.47 -8.97
CA LYS A 61 5.57 6.79 -9.01
C LYS A 61 6.50 5.96 -9.91
N ARG A 62 6.79 6.50 -11.11
CA ARG A 62 8.19 6.64 -11.56
C ARG A 62 8.55 8.13 -11.51
N PRO A 63 9.33 8.61 -10.52
CA PRO A 63 10.09 9.82 -10.73
C PRO A 63 11.17 9.49 -11.76
N SER A 64 11.13 10.14 -12.92
CA SER A 64 12.22 10.11 -13.89
C SER A 64 13.44 10.74 -13.24
N VAL A 65 14.35 9.91 -12.72
CA VAL A 65 15.66 10.35 -12.25
C VAL A 65 16.46 10.73 -13.48
N MET A 66 16.58 12.04 -13.73
CA MET A 66 17.62 12.59 -14.60
C MET A 66 18.97 12.14 -14.05
N THR A 67 19.73 11.37 -14.82
CA THR A 67 21.17 11.26 -14.63
C THR A 67 21.86 11.80 -15.87
N ASP A 68 22.37 13.01 -15.69
CA ASP A 68 23.40 13.66 -16.50
C ASP A 68 24.61 12.72 -16.55
N LEU A 69 24.91 12.17 -17.73
CA LEU A 69 26.20 11.53 -17.97
C LEU A 69 26.88 12.24 -19.14
N LYS A 70 27.53 13.33 -18.77
CA LYS A 70 28.61 14.03 -19.47
C LYS A 70 29.60 13.04 -20.12
N GLN A 71 29.38 12.67 -21.38
CA GLN A 71 30.39 12.02 -22.20
C GLN A 71 31.41 13.05 -22.66
N ARG A 72 32.52 13.14 -21.92
CA ARG A 72 33.79 13.65 -22.45
C ARG A 72 34.35 12.59 -23.39
N SER A 73 34.27 12.83 -24.69
CA SER A 73 35.04 12.08 -25.69
C SER A 73 36.43 12.70 -25.81
N ILE A 74 37.46 11.97 -25.39
CA ILE A 74 38.85 12.22 -25.74
C ILE A 74 39.13 11.45 -27.03
N GLN A 75 39.80 12.14 -27.96
CA GLN A 75 40.18 11.72 -29.31
C GLN A 75 41.13 10.51 -29.33
N PRO A 76 41.31 9.92 -30.50
CA PRO A 76 42.61 10.04 -31.18
C PRO A 76 42.55 10.72 -32.55
#